data_AF-A0A9E3FS93-F1
#
_entry.id   AF-A0A9E3FS93-F1
#
_cell.length_a   1.000
_cell.length_b   1.000
_cell.length_c   1.000
_cell.angle_alpha   90.00
_cell.angle_beta   90.00
_cell.angle_gamma   90.00
#
_symmetry.space_group_name_H-M   'P 1'
#
loop_
_entity.id
_entity.type
_entity.pdbx_description
1 polymer ?
#
loop_
_entity_poly.entity_id
_entity_poly.type
_entity_poly.pdbx_seq_one_letter_code
_entity_poly.pdbx_strand_id
1 'polypeptide(L)'
;MSTKASWSWRWSTSPERAGCDAGWGALLAADNVTLTGAETDARIAGAFVAVRVTDTGSDTAPDVLPKIFDPFFTAKEVGKGSGLGLSQVHGFAHQSGGTVHIES
;
A
#
# COMPACT_ATOMS: atom_id res chain seq x y z
N MET A 1 27.23 -0.47 -0.56
CA MET A 1 26.08 -1.14 -1.23
C MET A 1 24.82 -0.58 -0.61
N SER A 2 24.03 0.17 -1.36
CA SER A 2 22.80 0.81 -0.86
C SER A 2 21.61 -0.03 -1.34
N THR A 3 20.94 -0.69 -0.40
CA THR A 3 19.74 -1.49 -0.67
C THR A 3 18.58 -0.54 -0.94
N LYS A 4 18.03 -0.53 -2.15
CA LYS A 4 16.80 0.20 -2.46
C LYS A 4 15.61 -0.62 -1.99
N ALA A 5 14.72 -0.02 -1.20
CA ALA A 5 13.48 -0.65 -0.75
C ALA A 5 12.35 -0.29 -1.71
N SER A 6 11.50 -1.26 -2.08
CA SER A 6 10.32 -1.06 -2.92
C SER A 6 9.08 -1.39 -2.09
N TRP A 7 8.04 -0.59 -2.16
CA TRP A 7 6.82 -0.81 -1.38
C TRP A 7 5.72 -1.20 -2.35
N SER A 8 5.00 -2.29 -2.09
CA SER A 8 3.90 -2.71 -2.94
C SER A 8 2.79 -3.22 -2.03
N TRP A 9 1.63 -2.59 -2.08
CA TRP A 9 0.47 -2.96 -1.27
C TRP A 9 -0.46 -3.77 -2.17
N ARG A 10 -0.93 -4.92 -1.65
CA ARG A 10 -1.88 -5.79 -2.33
C ARG A 10 -3.01 -6.16 -1.37
N TRP A 11 -4.24 -5.91 -1.79
CA TRP A 11 -5.47 -6.33 -1.14
C TRP A 11 -6.04 -7.58 -1.83
N SER A 12 -6.63 -8.49 -1.05
CA SER A 12 -7.41 -9.60 -1.59
C SER A 12 -8.46 -10.01 -0.59
N THR A 13 -9.70 -10.13 -1.02
CA THR A 13 -10.79 -10.66 -0.19
C THR A 13 -10.76 -12.20 -0.23
N SER A 14 -10.81 -12.84 0.95
CA SER A 14 -11.15 -14.25 1.07
C SER A 14 -12.50 -14.35 1.77
N PRO A 15 -13.53 -14.97 1.15
CA PRO A 15 -14.90 -14.94 1.66
C PRO A 15 -15.16 -15.89 2.85
N GLU A 16 -14.18 -16.67 3.30
CA GLU A 16 -14.36 -17.62 4.41
C GLU A 16 -13.81 -17.08 5.74
N ARG A 17 -14.62 -16.29 6.44
CA ARG A 17 -14.81 -16.36 7.91
C ARG A 17 -15.84 -15.32 8.37
N ALA A 18 -17.12 -15.61 8.12
CA ALA A 18 -18.24 -14.91 8.74
C ALA A 18 -18.50 -15.49 10.14
N GLY A 19 -17.91 -14.87 11.15
CA GLY A 19 -18.18 -15.13 12.57
C GLY A 19 -17.61 -14.00 13.40
N CYS A 20 -18.47 -13.09 13.85
CA CYS A 20 -18.10 -11.98 14.72
C CYS A 20 -17.44 -12.49 16.00
N ASP A 21 -16.11 -12.36 16.06
CA ASP A 21 -15.26 -12.06 17.24
C ASP A 21 -13.78 -11.88 16.82
N ALA A 22 -13.49 -11.66 15.54
CA ALA A 22 -12.14 -11.44 15.02
C ALA A 22 -11.90 -9.95 14.81
N GLY A 23 -11.07 -9.34 15.66
CA GLY A 23 -10.64 -7.95 15.49
C GLY A 23 -10.03 -7.72 14.11
N TRP A 24 -10.24 -6.51 13.55
CA TRP A 24 -9.65 -6.06 12.29
C TRP A 24 -8.17 -6.46 12.23
N GLY A 25 -7.84 -7.38 11.32
CA GLY A 25 -6.50 -7.91 11.18
C GLY A 25 -5.79 -7.22 10.04
N ALA A 26 -4.53 -6.84 10.24
CA ALA A 26 -3.61 -6.49 9.17
C ALA A 26 -2.45 -7.50 9.17
N LEU A 27 -2.14 -8.05 8.01
CA LEU A 27 -0.98 -8.87 7.75
C LEU A 27 0.14 -8.00 7.22
N LEU A 28 1.34 -8.20 7.77
CA LEU A 28 2.57 -7.55 7.32
C LEU A 28 3.51 -8.64 6.78
N ALA A 29 3.92 -8.51 5.53
CA ALA A 29 4.86 -9.41 4.89
C ALA A 29 6.04 -8.63 4.29
N ALA A 30 7.20 -9.25 4.26
CA ALA A 30 8.40 -8.69 3.64
C ALA A 30 9.12 -9.79 2.85
N ASP A 31 9.29 -9.55 1.54
CA ASP A 31 9.94 -10.50 0.64
C ASP A 31 11.01 -9.80 -0.20
N ASN A 32 12.10 -10.50 -0.51
CA ASN A 32 12.99 -10.04 -1.57
C ASN A 32 12.30 -10.20 -2.92
N VAL A 33 12.29 -9.14 -3.73
CA VAL A 33 11.71 -9.14 -5.08
C VAL A 33 12.71 -8.58 -6.07
N THR A 34 12.63 -9.05 -7.31
CA THR A 34 13.37 -8.44 -8.42
C THR A 34 12.36 -7.80 -9.35
N LEU A 35 12.47 -6.49 -9.54
CA LEU A 35 11.61 -5.74 -10.45
C LEU A 35 12.30 -5.60 -11.80
N THR A 36 11.52 -5.76 -12.87
CA THR A 36 12.01 -5.66 -14.25
C THR A 36 11.84 -4.26 -14.85
N GLY A 37 11.16 -3.36 -14.15
CA GLY A 37 10.82 -2.01 -14.65
C GLY A 37 9.54 -1.95 -15.49
N ALA A 38 8.99 -3.08 -15.91
CA ALA A 38 7.71 -3.13 -16.64
C ALA A 38 6.48 -3.11 -15.71
N GLU A 39 6.67 -3.50 -14.45
CA GLU A 39 5.60 -3.80 -13.49
C GLU A 39 5.20 -2.57 -12.65
N THR A 40 5.92 -1.45 -12.76
CA THR A 40 5.73 -0.27 -11.92
C THR A 40 5.74 1.00 -12.77
N ASP A 41 4.82 1.92 -12.50
CA ASP A 41 4.77 3.23 -13.18
C ASP A 41 6.08 4.03 -12.98
N ALA A 42 6.76 3.81 -11.86
CA ALA A 42 8.06 4.40 -11.56
C ALA A 42 9.22 3.87 -12.44
N ARG A 43 8.98 2.82 -13.25
CA ARG A 43 9.96 2.14 -14.12
C ARG A 43 11.25 1.76 -13.39
N ILE A 44 11.13 1.34 -12.13
CA ILE A 44 12.27 0.93 -11.32
C ILE A 44 12.61 -0.55 -11.58
N ALA A 45 13.90 -0.86 -11.68
CA ALA A 45 14.39 -2.21 -11.92
C ALA A 45 15.56 -2.56 -10.99
N GLY A 46 15.71 -3.85 -10.68
CA GLY A 46 16.74 -4.38 -9.79
C GLY A 46 16.18 -5.17 -8.61
N ALA A 47 17.05 -5.47 -7.64
CA ALA A 47 16.68 -6.18 -6.41
C ALA A 47 16.16 -5.19 -5.35
N PHE A 48 15.00 -5.52 -4.77
CA PHE A 48 14.35 -4.74 -3.73
C PHE A 48 13.83 -5.66 -2.61
N VAL A 49 13.45 -5.06 -1.49
CA VAL A 49 12.57 -5.70 -0.50
C VAL A 49 11.18 -5.14 -0.73
N ALA A 50 10.18 -5.98 -0.97
CA ALA A 50 8.76 -5.63 -1.00
C ALA A 50 8.18 -5.75 0.39
N VAL A 51 7.67 -4.63 0.94
CA VAL A 51 6.85 -4.64 2.15
C VAL A 51 5.39 -4.57 1.75
N ARG A 52 4.61 -5.56 2.16
CA ARG A 52 3.18 -5.72 1.89
C ARG A 52 2.40 -5.58 3.18
N VAL A 53 1.38 -4.73 3.17
CA VAL A 53 0.35 -4.69 4.21
C VAL A 53 -0.98 -5.06 3.58
N THR A 54 -1.69 -5.98 4.20
CA THR A 54 -3.00 -6.45 3.75
C THR A 54 -3.93 -6.42 4.95
N ASP A 55 -5.00 -5.63 4.90
CA ASP A 55 -6.04 -5.67 5.92
C ASP A 55 -7.31 -6.34 5.43
N THR A 56 -8.17 -6.72 6.36
CA THR A 56 -9.45 -7.39 6.09
C THR A 56 -10.62 -6.40 6.04
N GLY A 57 -10.36 -5.14 5.72
CA GLY A 57 -11.39 -4.11 5.68
C GLY A 57 -12.31 -4.22 4.48
N SER A 58 -13.01 -3.13 4.17
CA SER A 58 -13.89 -3.04 2.99
C SER A 58 -13.14 -2.44 1.80
N ASP A 59 -13.50 -2.88 0.60
CA ASP A 59 -12.85 -2.47 -0.65
C ASP A 59 -12.84 -0.95 -0.82
N THR A 60 -11.73 -0.42 -1.36
CA THR A 60 -11.61 1.01 -1.65
C THR A 60 -12.40 1.32 -2.93
N ALA A 61 -13.30 2.31 -2.86
CA ALA A 61 -14.08 2.71 -4.02
C ALA A 61 -13.15 3.13 -5.19
N PRO A 62 -13.40 2.70 -6.45
CA PRO A 62 -12.48 2.92 -7.57
C PRO A 62 -12.18 4.40 -7.85
N ASP A 63 -13.11 5.30 -7.51
CA ASP A 63 -12.99 6.75 -7.64
C ASP A 63 -12.05 7.38 -6.59
N VAL A 64 -11.74 6.65 -5.53
CA VAL A 64 -10.81 7.06 -4.46
C VAL A 64 -9.36 6.76 -4.83
N LEU A 65 -9.09 5.66 -5.52
CA LEU A 65 -7.73 5.20 -5.85
C LEU A 65 -6.84 6.28 -6.50
N PRO A 66 -7.32 7.12 -7.43
CA PRO A 66 -6.48 8.15 -8.06
C PRO A 66 -6.01 9.25 -7.11
N LYS A 67 -6.71 9.46 -5.99
CA LYS A 67 -6.47 10.55 -5.02
C LYS A 67 -5.90 10.06 -3.70
N ILE A 68 -5.77 8.75 -3.53
CA ILE A 68 -5.49 8.14 -2.23
C ILE A 68 -4.11 8.53 -1.65
N PHE A 69 -3.19 8.96 -2.51
CA PHE A 69 -1.88 9.49 -2.13
C PHE A 69 -1.84 11.02 -2.02
N ASP A 70 -2.92 11.72 -2.33
CA ASP A 70 -2.97 13.18 -2.23
C ASP A 70 -2.85 13.61 -0.76
N PRO A 71 -2.02 14.62 -0.45
CA PRO A 71 -1.95 15.17 0.89
C PRO A 71 -3.33 15.62 1.37
N PHE A 72 -3.66 15.27 2.62
CA PHE A 72 -4.92 15.59 3.29
C PHE A 72 -6.17 14.88 2.75
N PHE A 73 -6.05 14.03 1.73
CA PHE A 73 -7.17 13.24 1.25
C PHE A 73 -7.56 12.16 2.28
N THR A 74 -8.86 12.05 2.58
CA THR A 74 -9.40 11.03 3.47
C THR A 74 -10.85 10.69 3.11
N ALA A 75 -11.18 9.41 3.06
CA ALA A 75 -12.57 8.93 2.96
C ALA A 75 -13.28 8.84 4.33
N LYS A 76 -12.54 9.09 5.43
CA LYS A 76 -13.09 9.12 6.79
C LYS A 76 -13.83 10.43 7.05
N GLU A 77 -14.77 10.39 7.98
CA GLU A 77 -15.48 11.57 8.48
C GLU A 77 -14.53 12.68 8.96
N VAL A 78 -15.02 13.91 8.95
CA VAL A 78 -14.29 15.09 9.43
C VAL A 78 -13.78 14.86 10.85
N GLY A 79 -12.49 15.10 11.06
CA GLY A 79 -11.84 14.93 12.37
C GLY A 79 -11.44 13.49 12.72
N LYS A 80 -11.72 12.49 11.87
CA LYS A 80 -11.32 11.08 12.09
C LYS A 80 -10.02 10.67 11.40
N GLY A 81 -9.36 11.60 10.71
CA GLY A 81 -8.07 11.39 10.10
C GLY A 81 -7.51 12.68 9.49
N SER A 82 -6.20 12.82 9.46
CA SER A 82 -5.51 13.96 8.83
C SER A 82 -5.37 13.81 7.31
N GLY A 83 -5.60 12.61 6.77
CA GLY A 83 -5.35 12.30 5.36
C GLY A 83 -3.87 12.33 4.94
N LEU A 84 -2.94 12.29 5.90
CA LEU A 84 -1.51 12.40 5.60
C LEU A 84 -0.77 11.05 5.48
N GLY A 85 -1.33 9.97 6.04
CA GLY A 85 -0.62 8.68 6.15
C GLY A 85 -0.10 8.15 4.82
N LEU A 86 -0.99 7.95 3.84
CA LEU A 86 -0.60 7.39 2.53
C LEU A 86 0.25 8.36 1.71
N SER A 87 0.01 9.68 1.81
CA SER A 87 0.87 10.69 1.17
C SER A 87 2.32 10.63 1.68
N GLN A 88 2.52 10.35 2.99
CA GLN A 88 3.84 10.16 3.57
C GLN A 88 4.49 8.85 3.11
N VAL A 89 3.73 7.75 3.08
CA VAL A 89 4.22 6.46 2.53
C VAL A 89 4.70 6.63 1.10
N HIS A 90 3.92 7.31 0.27
CA HIS A 90 4.29 7.63 -1.11
C HIS A 90 5.59 8.44 -1.17
N GLY A 91 5.71 9.50 -0.35
CA GLY A 91 6.92 10.30 -0.25
C GLY A 91 8.15 9.48 0.16
N PHE A 92 8.04 8.65 1.20
CA PHE A 92 9.14 7.83 1.71
C PHE A 92 9.60 6.77 0.71
N ALA A 93 8.66 6.11 0.03
CA ALA A 93 8.97 5.13 -1.00
C ALA A 93 9.83 5.74 -2.11
N HIS A 94 9.40 6.88 -2.66
CA HIS A 94 10.11 7.58 -3.74
C HIS A 94 11.45 8.15 -3.29
N GLN A 95 11.52 8.78 -2.11
CA GLN A 95 12.78 9.31 -1.57
C GLN A 95 13.81 8.20 -1.28
N SER A 96 13.35 6.98 -1.03
CA SER A 96 14.19 5.80 -0.85
C SER A 96 14.59 5.13 -2.18
N GLY A 97 14.24 5.73 -3.33
CA GLY A 97 14.48 5.17 -4.66
C GLY A 97 13.62 3.95 -5.00
N GLY A 98 12.50 3.78 -4.29
CA GLY A 98 11.47 2.78 -4.54
C GLY A 98 10.20 3.38 -5.11
N THR A 99 9.11 2.62 -4.99
CA THR A 99 7.77 2.97 -5.43
C THR A 99 6.75 2.51 -4.39
N VAL A 100 5.50 2.94 -4.53
CA VAL A 100 4.35 2.43 -3.80
C VAL A 100 3.23 2.08 -4.78
N HIS A 101 2.57 0.95 -4.57
CA HIS A 101 1.41 0.53 -5.37
C HIS A 101 0.29 0.10 -4.44
N ILE A 102 -0.96 0.24 -4.87
CA ILE A 102 -2.14 -0.28 -4.19
C ILE A 102 -2.86 -1.23 -5.14
N GLU A 103 -3.15 -2.42 -4.66
CA GLU A 103 -4.16 -3.33 -5.21
C GLU A 103 -5.35 -3.28 -4.23
N SER A 104 -6.58 -3.17 -4.74
CA SER A 104 -7.84 -3.28 -4.00
C SER A 104 -8.75 -4.25 -4.73
#